data_AF-A0A0R3LP39-F1
#
_entry.id   AF-A0A0R3LP39-F1
#
_cell.length_a   1.000
_cell.length_b   1.000
_cell.length_c   1.000
_cell.angle_alpha   90.00
_cell.angle_beta   90.00
_cell.angle_gamma   90.00
#
_symmetry.space_group_name_H-M   'P 1'
#
loop_
_entity.id
_entity.type
_entity.pdbx_description
1 polymer ?
#
loop_
_entity_poly.entity_id
_entity_poly.type
_entity_poly.pdbx_seq_one_letter_code
_entity_poly.pdbx_strand_id
1 'polypeptide(L)'
;MNGGNPPLFTTIEFTFSNVSVFNEFSFQAQFDSVRGDPTTDVTVTWYDQNNVSGSYTFSGLDRSGLTPSLGIHSVDGGTLSKIVIYDPEGFKQLKQFAFDGNVAPVPEPSTWAMMILGFAGVGFLAYRRRAQGQAPRLV
;
A
#
# COMPACT_ATOMS: atom_id res chain seq x y z
N MET A 1 -5.58 38.99 -25.39
CA MET A 1 -5.81 37.65 -24.77
C MET A 1 -5.22 37.74 -23.37
N ASN A 2 -6.06 37.83 -22.36
CA ASN A 2 -5.63 38.01 -20.97
C ASN A 2 -4.89 36.75 -20.53
N GLY A 3 -3.56 36.83 -20.41
CA GLY A 3 -2.70 35.75 -19.93
C GLY A 3 -2.88 35.54 -18.43
N GLY A 4 -4.03 35.01 -18.01
CA GLY A 4 -4.20 34.50 -16.66
C GLY A 4 -3.36 33.23 -16.48
N ASN A 5 -2.79 33.05 -15.29
CA ASN A 5 -2.13 31.78 -14.93
C ASN A 5 -3.10 30.61 -15.15
N PRO A 6 -2.59 29.43 -15.58
CA PRO A 6 -3.43 28.24 -15.71
C PRO A 6 -4.08 27.88 -14.38
N PRO A 7 -5.30 27.30 -14.38
CA PRO A 7 -5.98 26.90 -13.15
C PRO A 7 -5.17 25.83 -12.42
N LEU A 8 -4.96 26.02 -11.12
CA LEU A 8 -4.35 25.04 -10.23
C LEU A 8 -5.44 24.11 -9.68
N PHE A 9 -5.08 22.85 -9.43
CA PHE A 9 -5.95 21.94 -8.69
C PHE A 9 -5.57 21.99 -7.21
N THR A 10 -6.56 22.08 -6.33
CA THR A 10 -6.35 22.14 -4.88
C THR A 10 -6.63 20.80 -4.20
N THR A 11 -7.41 19.95 -4.84
CA THR A 11 -7.83 18.66 -4.27
C THR A 11 -7.65 17.54 -5.29
N ILE A 12 -7.11 16.42 -4.84
CA ILE A 12 -7.06 15.17 -5.59
C ILE A 12 -7.67 14.08 -4.73
N GLU A 13 -8.55 13.30 -5.32
CA GLU A 13 -9.19 12.15 -4.68
C GLU A 13 -8.85 10.87 -5.44
N PHE A 14 -8.45 9.85 -4.68
CA PHE A 14 -8.32 8.47 -5.14
C PHE A 14 -9.33 7.62 -4.38
N THR A 15 -10.17 6.89 -5.11
CA THR A 15 -11.16 5.97 -4.54
C THR A 15 -10.96 4.59 -5.13
N PHE A 16 -10.91 3.57 -4.27
CA PHE A 16 -10.71 2.19 -4.70
C PHE A 16 -12.03 1.43 -4.74
N SER A 17 -12.23 0.65 -5.80
CA SER A 17 -13.37 -0.26 -5.90
C SER A 17 -13.16 -1.59 -5.17
N ASN A 18 -11.90 -1.96 -4.90
CA ASN A 18 -11.53 -3.16 -4.16
C ASN A 18 -10.46 -2.80 -3.11
N VAL A 19 -10.89 -2.72 -1.85
CA VAL A 19 -10.26 -1.92 -0.77
C VAL A 19 -9.41 -2.74 0.20
N SER A 20 -9.13 -4.02 -0.11
CA SER A 20 -8.64 -4.97 0.89
C SER A 20 -7.12 -5.18 0.91
N VAL A 21 -6.35 -4.36 0.19
CA VAL A 21 -4.90 -4.65 0.01
C VAL A 21 -4.01 -3.49 0.39
N PHE A 22 -4.37 -2.26 0.01
CA PHE A 22 -3.51 -1.10 0.25
C PHE A 22 -3.65 -0.59 1.68
N ASN A 23 -2.53 -0.40 2.37
CA ASN A 23 -2.46 0.14 3.72
C ASN A 23 -1.50 1.34 3.82
N GLU A 24 -0.85 1.68 2.72
CA GLU A 24 0.05 2.83 2.62
C GLU A 24 -0.23 3.62 1.33
N PHE A 25 -0.04 4.93 1.43
CA PHE A 25 -0.11 5.85 0.31
C PHE A 25 1.05 6.84 0.36
N SER A 26 1.68 7.10 -0.78
CA SER A 26 2.66 8.18 -0.92
C SER A 26 2.56 8.92 -2.25
N PHE A 27 3.09 10.14 -2.28
CA PHE A 27 3.11 11.00 -3.46
C PHE A 27 4.28 11.98 -3.45
N GLN A 28 4.59 12.51 -4.62
CA GLN A 28 5.47 13.66 -4.83
C GLN A 28 4.76 14.69 -5.69
N ALA A 29 4.79 15.95 -5.25
CA ALA A 29 4.10 17.05 -5.90
C ALA A 29 5.02 18.24 -6.13
N GLN A 30 4.67 19.08 -7.10
CA GLN A 30 5.20 20.42 -7.21
C GLN A 30 4.04 21.40 -7.05
N PHE A 31 4.27 22.42 -6.24
CA PHE A 31 3.30 23.47 -5.97
C PHE A 31 3.44 24.62 -6.96
N ASP A 32 2.40 25.43 -7.08
CA ASP A 32 2.59 26.72 -7.71
C ASP A 32 3.46 27.59 -6.81
N SER A 33 4.31 28.41 -7.40
CA SER A 33 5.10 29.37 -6.61
C SER A 33 4.31 30.69 -6.57
N VAL A 34 3.40 30.81 -5.59
CA VAL A 34 2.72 32.09 -5.36
C VAL A 34 3.73 33.11 -4.85
N ARG A 35 3.67 34.34 -5.39
CA ARG A 35 4.56 35.42 -4.97
C ARG A 35 4.33 35.76 -3.50
N GLY A 36 5.28 35.41 -2.64
CA GLY A 36 5.36 35.91 -1.27
C GLY A 36 5.27 34.84 -0.18
N ASP A 37 4.80 33.62 -0.50
CA ASP A 37 4.84 32.50 0.44
C ASP A 37 5.78 31.40 -0.10
N PRO A 38 6.93 31.15 0.56
CA PRO A 38 7.84 30.09 0.15
C PRO A 38 7.32 28.69 0.48
N THR A 39 6.28 28.57 1.30
CA THR A 39 5.82 27.29 1.85
C THR A 39 4.33 27.04 1.67
N THR A 40 3.90 25.79 1.71
CA THR A 40 2.47 25.42 1.81
C THR A 40 2.27 24.26 2.77
N ASP A 41 1.02 24.10 3.20
CA ASP A 41 0.57 23.01 4.05
C ASP A 41 -0.32 22.05 3.24
N VAL A 42 0.08 20.79 3.16
CA VAL A 42 -0.70 19.75 2.46
C VAL A 42 -1.36 18.83 3.46
N THR A 43 -2.68 18.70 3.35
CA THR A 43 -3.47 17.78 4.18
C THR A 43 -3.80 16.52 3.40
N VAL A 44 -3.44 15.36 3.94
CA VAL A 44 -3.88 14.04 3.45
C VAL A 44 -4.95 13.52 4.37
N THR A 45 -6.13 13.27 3.84
CA THR A 45 -7.24 12.62 4.54
C THR A 45 -7.43 11.23 3.98
N TRP A 46 -7.55 10.24 4.86
CA TRP A 46 -7.74 8.85 4.51
C TRP A 46 -9.09 8.35 5.02
N TYR A 47 -9.59 7.31 4.37
CA TYR A 47 -10.76 6.57 4.78
C TYR A 47 -10.43 5.08 4.74
N ASP A 48 -10.91 4.33 5.72
CA ASP A 48 -10.82 2.87 5.74
C ASP A 48 -12.01 2.21 4.99
N GLN A 49 -12.01 0.89 4.90
CA GLN A 49 -13.11 0.12 4.30
C GLN A 49 -14.47 0.26 5.01
N ASN A 50 -14.47 0.73 6.26
CA ASN A 50 -15.66 0.93 7.09
C ASN A 50 -16.11 2.40 7.07
N ASN A 51 -15.52 3.23 6.20
CA ASN A 51 -15.78 4.66 6.08
C ASN A 51 -15.40 5.48 7.34
N VAL A 52 -14.51 4.95 8.18
CA VAL A 52 -13.82 5.71 9.23
C VAL A 52 -12.71 6.53 8.59
N SER A 53 -12.50 7.77 9.03
CA SER A 53 -11.50 8.67 8.46
C SER A 53 -10.58 9.30 9.48
N GLY A 54 -9.42 9.73 8.99
CA GLY A 54 -8.47 10.56 9.71
C GLY A 54 -7.66 11.42 8.74
N SER A 55 -6.89 12.37 9.27
CA SER A 55 -6.10 13.29 8.45
C SER A 55 -4.71 13.54 9.06
N TYR A 56 -3.75 13.81 8.18
CA TYR A 56 -2.40 14.26 8.53
C TYR A 56 -2.02 15.46 7.68
N THR A 57 -1.46 16.49 8.29
CA THR A 57 -1.01 17.72 7.60
C THR A 57 0.50 17.80 7.59
N PHE A 58 1.08 17.89 6.39
CA PHE A 58 2.48 18.21 6.16
C PHE A 58 2.59 19.73 6.07
N SER A 59 3.08 20.36 7.14
CA SER A 59 3.22 21.81 7.18
C SER A 59 4.58 22.30 6.70
N GLY A 60 4.62 23.51 6.15
CA GLY A 60 5.85 24.21 5.79
C GLY A 60 6.61 23.57 4.62
N LEU A 61 5.91 22.94 3.67
CA LEU A 61 6.53 22.32 2.50
C LEU A 61 7.03 23.38 1.52
N ASP A 62 8.30 23.28 1.12
CA ASP A 62 8.91 24.19 0.15
C ASP A 62 8.20 24.12 -1.22
N ARG A 63 7.82 25.29 -1.74
CA ARG A 63 7.12 25.46 -3.04
C ARG A 63 8.05 25.70 -4.22
N SER A 64 9.36 25.80 -4.00
CA SER A 64 10.34 26.09 -5.05
C SER A 64 10.69 24.88 -5.92
N GLY A 65 10.38 23.66 -5.45
CA GLY A 65 10.83 22.41 -6.05
C GLY A 65 9.79 21.29 -6.04
N LEU A 66 10.29 20.06 -6.26
CA LEU A 66 9.53 18.83 -6.06
C LEU A 66 9.59 18.46 -4.58
N THR A 67 8.46 18.07 -3.99
CA THR A 67 8.47 17.55 -2.61
C THR A 67 9.30 16.28 -2.50
N PRO A 68 9.83 15.94 -1.30
CA PRO A 68 10.19 14.56 -1.02
C PRO A 68 8.95 13.65 -1.16
N SER A 69 9.14 12.34 -1.08
CA SER A 69 8.02 11.41 -0.97
C SER A 69 7.27 11.68 0.34
N LEU A 70 6.05 12.17 0.24
CA LEU A 70 5.14 12.40 1.35
C LEU A 70 4.10 11.31 1.36
N GLY A 71 3.68 10.84 2.53
CA GLY A 71 2.76 9.73 2.59
C GLY A 71 2.28 9.39 3.99
N ILE A 72 1.30 8.50 4.03
CA ILE A 72 0.73 7.96 5.25
C ILE A 72 0.78 6.44 5.18
N HIS A 73 0.99 5.80 6.32
CA HIS A 73 0.88 4.35 6.48
C HIS A 73 -0.06 4.05 7.65
N SER A 74 -0.85 2.99 7.52
CA SER A 74 -1.63 2.46 8.63
C SER A 74 -0.71 1.86 9.70
N VAL A 75 -0.99 2.18 10.97
CA VAL A 75 -0.27 1.65 12.14
C VAL A 75 -0.83 0.33 12.65
N ASP A 76 -2.09 0.04 12.36
CA ASP A 76 -2.85 -1.13 12.82
C ASP A 76 -3.06 -2.18 11.73
N GLY A 77 -2.56 -1.92 10.51
CA GLY A 77 -2.73 -2.78 9.35
C GLY A 77 -4.10 -2.65 8.67
N GLY A 78 -4.93 -1.68 9.08
CA GLY A 78 -6.16 -1.31 8.38
C GLY A 78 -5.88 -0.89 6.93
N THR A 79 -6.83 -1.17 6.04
CA THR A 79 -6.70 -0.88 4.61
C THR A 79 -7.42 0.40 4.22
N LEU A 80 -6.93 1.02 3.14
CA LEU A 80 -7.39 2.29 2.60
C LEU A 80 -8.49 2.06 1.57
N SER A 81 -9.59 2.81 1.67
CA SER A 81 -10.68 2.84 0.69
C SER A 81 -10.69 4.12 -0.15
N LYS A 82 -10.25 5.23 0.44
CA LYS A 82 -10.17 6.54 -0.22
C LYS A 82 -9.06 7.38 0.37
N ILE A 83 -8.40 8.13 -0.49
CA ILE A 83 -7.39 9.13 -0.15
C ILE A 83 -7.78 10.46 -0.78
N VAL A 84 -7.76 11.53 0.02
CA VAL A 84 -7.96 12.90 -0.44
C VAL A 84 -6.73 13.71 -0.06
N ILE A 85 -6.11 14.35 -1.03
CA ILE A 85 -4.98 15.25 -0.83
C ILE A 85 -5.47 16.66 -1.12
N TYR A 86 -5.20 17.58 -0.19
CA TYR A 86 -5.63 18.96 -0.27
C TYR A 86 -4.46 19.91 -0.03
N ASP A 87 -4.32 20.90 -0.90
CA ASP A 87 -3.44 22.05 -0.77
C ASP A 87 -4.27 23.33 -0.98
N PRO A 88 -4.37 24.24 0.01
CA PRO A 88 -5.11 25.49 -0.13
C PRO A 88 -4.53 26.40 -1.22
N GLU A 89 -3.22 26.31 -1.47
CA GLU A 89 -2.49 27.16 -2.40
C GLU A 89 -2.45 26.60 -3.83
N GLY A 90 -2.82 25.32 -3.99
CA GLY A 90 -2.90 24.65 -5.26
C GLY A 90 -1.60 24.00 -5.72
N PHE A 91 -1.77 22.78 -6.19
CA PHE A 91 -0.73 22.02 -6.85
C PHE A 91 -0.58 22.48 -8.30
N LYS A 92 0.68 22.60 -8.72
CA LYS A 92 1.04 22.76 -10.13
C LYS A 92 1.01 21.42 -10.86
N GLN A 93 1.52 20.37 -10.23
CA GLN A 93 1.51 19.01 -10.76
C GLN A 93 1.73 17.97 -9.66
N LEU A 94 1.13 16.78 -9.83
CA LEU A 94 1.59 15.57 -9.16
C LEU A 94 2.55 14.84 -10.09
N LYS A 95 3.75 14.50 -9.61
CA LYS A 95 4.72 13.76 -10.43
C LYS A 95 4.62 12.26 -10.24
N GLN A 96 4.38 11.82 -9.01
CA GLN A 96 4.34 10.41 -8.67
C GLN A 96 3.35 10.19 -7.53
N PHE A 97 2.67 9.06 -7.56
CA PHE A 97 1.92 8.53 -6.44
C PHE A 97 2.12 7.01 -6.40
N ALA A 98 2.02 6.43 -5.22
CA ALA A 98 2.12 4.99 -4.99
C ALA A 98 1.15 4.55 -3.91
N PHE A 99 0.61 3.36 -4.08
CA PHE A 99 -0.13 2.63 -3.06
C PHE A 99 0.63 1.35 -2.78
N ASP A 100 0.92 1.11 -1.52
CA ASP A 100 1.55 -0.14 -1.09
C ASP A 100 0.57 -0.90 -0.20
N GLY A 101 0.68 -2.23 -0.28
CA GLY A 101 -0.22 -3.15 0.38
C GLY A 101 0.54 -4.23 1.11
N ASN A 102 0.10 -4.52 2.33
CA ASN A 102 0.61 -5.65 3.09
C ASN A 102 0.05 -6.95 2.50
N VAL A 103 0.67 -7.42 1.41
CA VAL A 103 0.37 -8.73 0.83
C VAL A 103 1.13 -9.77 1.62
N ALA A 104 0.40 -10.75 2.16
CA ALA A 104 1.03 -11.89 2.82
C ALA A 104 2.01 -12.57 1.83
N PRO A 105 3.26 -12.87 2.25
CA PRO A 105 4.21 -13.56 1.39
C PRO A 105 3.61 -14.87 0.88
N VAL A 106 3.49 -15.01 -0.44
CA VAL A 106 3.05 -16.28 -1.03
C VAL A 106 4.25 -17.23 -1.01
N PRO A 107 4.14 -18.42 -0.37
CA PRO A 107 5.25 -19.37 -0.34
C PRO A 107 5.65 -19.75 -1.76
N GLU A 108 6.96 -19.84 -2.01
CA GLU A 108 7.48 -20.22 -3.31
C GLU A 108 6.95 -21.60 -3.75
N PRO A 109 6.75 -21.86 -5.05
CA PRO A 109 6.38 -23.20 -5.55
C PRO A 109 7.28 -24.32 -5.03
N SER A 110 8.57 -24.03 -4.81
CA SER A 110 9.55 -24.95 -4.20
C SER A 110 9.20 -25.29 -2.75
N THR A 111 8.67 -24.34 -1.98
CA THR A 111 8.23 -24.54 -0.60
C THR A 111 7.03 -25.49 -0.56
N TRP A 112 6.08 -25.30 -1.48
CA TRP A 112 4.97 -26.23 -1.68
C TRP A 112 5.47 -27.63 -2.06
N ALA A 113 6.40 -27.71 -3.01
CA ALA A 113 6.99 -28.98 -3.43
C ALA A 113 7.72 -29.69 -2.29
N MET A 114 8.51 -28.96 -1.49
CA MET A 114 9.25 -29.52 -0.35
C MET A 114 8.32 -29.98 0.77
N MET A 115 7.24 -29.24 1.05
CA MET A 115 6.22 -29.70 2.00
C MET A 115 5.57 -31.00 1.51
N ILE A 116 5.15 -31.06 0.25
CA ILE A 116 4.56 -32.26 -0.35
C ILE A 116 5.55 -33.42 -0.31
N LEU A 117 6.81 -33.21 -0.69
CA LEU A 117 7.85 -34.22 -0.65
C LEU A 117 8.13 -34.71 0.78
N GLY A 118 8.16 -33.80 1.76
CA GLY A 118 8.31 -34.13 3.17
C GLY A 118 7.17 -35.02 3.67
N PHE A 119 5.91 -34.64 3.40
CA PHE A 119 4.74 -35.44 3.77
C PHE A 119 4.71 -36.79 3.05
N ALA A 120 5.02 -36.82 1.76
CA ALA A 120 5.11 -38.05 0.98
C ALA A 120 6.20 -38.98 1.53
N GLY A 121 7.37 -38.44 1.90
CA GLY A 121 8.47 -39.19 2.50
C GLY A 121 8.09 -39.84 3.83
N VAL A 122 7.43 -39.10 4.73
CA VAL A 122 6.96 -39.64 6.01
C VAL A 122 5.90 -40.72 5.80
N GLY A 123 4.92 -40.48 4.92
CA GLY A 123 3.89 -41.46 4.58
C GLY A 123 4.46 -42.75 4.01
N PHE A 124 5.45 -42.64 3.11
CA PHE A 124 6.14 -43.78 2.52
C PHE A 124 6.90 -44.61 3.57
N LEU A 125 7.61 -43.95 4.50
CA LEU A 125 8.34 -44.64 5.58
C LEU A 125 7.39 -45.39 6.52
N ALA A 126 6.24 -44.80 6.87
CA ALA A 126 5.22 -45.44 7.68
C ALA A 126 4.61 -46.67 6.99
N TYR A 127 4.30 -46.55 5.68
CA TYR A 127 3.81 -47.66 4.87
C TYR A 127 4.78 -48.84 4.85
N ARG A 128 6.08 -48.58 4.64
CA ARG A 128 7.12 -49.62 4.59
C ARG A 128 7.26 -50.38 5.91
N ARG A 129 7.20 -49.68 7.05
CA ARG A 129 7.30 -50.33 8.37
C ARG A 129 6.14 -51.28 8.64
N ARG A 130 4.93 -50.93 8.18
CA ARG A 130 3.74 -51.76 8.36
C ARG A 130 3.79 -53.05 7.52
N ALA A 131 4.34 -52.97 6.31
CA ALA A 131 4.49 -54.12 5.42
C ALA A 131 5.51 -55.17 5.90
N GLN A 132 6.47 -54.80 6.75
CA GLN A 132 7.50 -55.71 7.28
C GLN A 132 7.10 -56.38 8.62
N GLY A 133 6.05 -55.89 9.29
CA GLY A 133 5.60 -56.38 10.60
C GLY A 133 4.52 -57.46 10.56
N GLN A 134 4.00 -57.81 9.37
CA GLN A 134 2.99 -58.86 9.21
C GLN A 134 3.65 -60.13 8.65
N ALA A 135 4.40 -60.84 9.49
CA ALA A 135 4.59 -62.27 9.27
C ALA A 135 3.22 -62.94 9.57
N PRO A 136 2.61 -63.67 8.62
CA PRO A 136 1.40 -64.42 8.91
C PRO A 136 1.75 -65.48 9.96
N ARG A 137 1.15 -65.37 11.14
CA ARG A 137 1.26 -66.37 12.19
C ARG A 137 0.46 -67.59 11.73
N LEU A 138 1.16 -68.57 11.14
CA LEU A 138 0.58 -69.86 10.77
C LEU A 138 0.30 -70.65 12.06
N VAL A 139 -0.95 -71.08 12.22
CA VAL A 139 -1.46 -72.03 13.23
C VAL A 139 -1.72 -73.35 12.53
#